data_AF-A0A2C9LP12-F1
#
_entry.id   AF-A0A2C9LP12-F1
#
_cell.length_a   1.000
_cell.length_b   1.000
_cell.length_c   1.000
_cell.angle_alpha   90.00
_cell.angle_beta   90.00
_cell.angle_gamma   90.00
#
_symmetry.space_group_name_H-M   'P 1'
#
loop_
_entity.id
_entity.type
_entity.pdbx_description
1 polymer ?
#
loop_
_entity_poly.entity_id
_entity_poly.type
_entity_poly.pdbx_seq_one_letter_code
_entity_poly.pdbx_strand_id
1 'polypeptide(L)'
;MVYLWLSDYTLRSFVYVAHTHDYLQYTISKDTLPESIKHYLDTSCSSKCAGIFMPMIGEAFPQSQLEVTIKSTSVPDVSLSDQLYMSLLGQVNISARLPSGDLKFLISAKMVKKKSNNTKSEHI
;
A
#
# COMPACT_ATOMS: atom_id res chain seq x y z
N MET A 1 20.94 -30.44 13.20
CA MET A 1 19.60 -29.89 12.88
C MET A 1 19.37 -28.74 13.83
N VAL A 2 19.10 -27.54 13.32
CA VAL A 2 18.92 -26.33 14.15
C VAL A 2 17.45 -26.00 14.19
N TYR A 3 16.91 -25.78 15.39
CA TYR A 3 15.54 -25.32 15.60
C TYR A 3 15.59 -23.90 16.13
N LEU A 4 14.89 -22.99 15.46
CA LEU A 4 14.73 -21.60 15.90
C LEU A 4 13.32 -21.44 16.44
N TRP A 5 13.21 -21.02 17.70
CA TRP A 5 11.95 -20.67 18.32
C TRP A 5 11.82 -19.15 18.36
N LEU A 6 10.84 -18.63 17.62
CA LEU A 6 10.55 -17.20 17.56
C LEU A 6 9.28 -16.91 18.35
N SER A 7 9.37 -15.92 19.24
CA SER A 7 8.23 -15.42 20.00
C SER A 7 7.57 -14.22 19.30
N ASP A 8 6.29 -14.01 19.58
CA ASP A 8 5.54 -12.80 19.18
C ASP A 8 6.27 -11.51 19.55
N TYR A 9 6.89 -11.51 20.73
CA TYR A 9 7.61 -10.35 21.22
C TYR A 9 8.74 -9.95 20.28
N THR A 10 9.49 -10.93 19.76
CA THR A 10 10.61 -10.68 18.84
C THR A 10 10.13 -10.01 17.55
N LEU A 11 9.01 -10.50 17.00
CA LEU A 11 8.41 -9.93 15.79
C LEU A 11 7.83 -8.53 16.03
N ARG A 12 7.16 -8.32 17.17
CA ARG A 12 6.61 -7.01 17.55
C ARG A 12 7.71 -5.96 17.74
N SER A 13 8.80 -6.32 18.41
CA SER A 13 9.96 -5.43 18.57
C SER A 13 10.60 -5.11 17.22
N PHE A 14 10.75 -6.09 16.34
CA PHE A 14 11.26 -5.87 14.99
C PHE A 14 10.39 -4.86 14.21
N VAL A 15 9.08 -5.05 14.20
CA VAL A 15 8.14 -4.16 13.51
C VAL A 15 8.06 -2.77 14.15
N TYR A 16 8.20 -2.67 15.48
CA TYR A 16 8.30 -1.39 16.17
C TYR A 16 9.53 -0.60 15.74
N VAL A 17 10.70 -1.24 15.69
CA VAL A 17 11.94 -0.62 15.20
C VAL A 17 11.80 -0.25 13.72
N ALA A 18 11.24 -1.15 12.89
CA ALA A 18 11.01 -0.87 11.47
C ALA A 18 10.09 0.35 11.25
N HIS A 19 9.05 0.50 12.06
CA HIS A 19 8.16 1.66 12.00
C HIS A 19 8.84 2.95 12.47
N THR A 20 9.54 2.90 13.62
CA THR A 20 10.18 4.08 14.22
C THR A 20 11.32 4.65 13.37
N HIS A 21 11.98 3.82 12.57
CA HIS A 21 13.01 4.24 11.62
C HIS A 21 12.45 4.53 10.21
N ASP A 22 11.14 4.69 10.05
CA ASP A 22 10.46 4.96 8.77
C ASP A 22 10.77 3.93 7.66
N TYR A 23 11.20 2.70 8.00
CA TYR A 23 11.41 1.64 7.00
C TYR A 23 10.09 1.10 6.41
N LEU A 24 8.96 1.33 7.08
CA LEU A 24 7.62 0.95 6.62
C LEU A 24 7.02 2.01 5.69
N GLN A 25 7.82 2.49 4.73
CA GLN A 25 7.39 3.34 3.64
C GLN A 25 7.84 2.71 2.31
N TYR A 26 6.91 2.58 1.39
CA TYR A 26 7.17 1.99 0.09
C TYR A 26 6.58 2.86 -1.00
N THR A 27 7.44 3.31 -1.91
CA THR A 27 7.05 4.12 -3.06
C THR A 27 7.07 3.24 -4.30
N ILE A 28 5.88 2.99 -4.82
CA ILE A 28 5.64 2.22 -6.04
C ILE A 28 5.65 3.21 -7.21
N SER A 29 6.73 3.17 -7.99
CA SER A 29 6.89 3.93 -9.23
C SER A 29 7.16 2.99 -10.40
N LYS A 30 6.92 3.42 -11.64
CA LYS A 30 7.08 2.59 -12.85
C LYS A 30 8.46 1.89 -12.96
N ASP A 31 9.50 2.50 -12.39
CA ASP A 31 10.86 1.96 -12.37
C ASP A 31 11.03 0.77 -11.42
N THR A 32 10.21 0.72 -10.36
CA THR A 32 10.24 -0.34 -9.33
C THR A 32 9.32 -1.52 -9.66
N LEU A 33 8.47 -1.44 -10.68
CA LEU A 33 7.57 -2.54 -11.05
C LEU A 33 8.21 -3.45 -12.11
N PRO A 34 7.95 -4.77 -12.05
CA PRO A 34 8.24 -5.67 -13.14
C PRO A 34 7.45 -5.28 -14.40
N GLU A 35 8.07 -5.51 -15.56
CA GLU A 35 7.62 -5.03 -16.88
C GLU A 35 6.18 -5.44 -17.22
N SER A 36 5.72 -6.58 -16.69
CA SER A 36 4.36 -7.10 -16.84
C SER A 36 3.26 -6.23 -16.25
N ILE A 37 3.56 -5.39 -15.26
CA ILE A 37 2.57 -4.54 -14.57
C ILE A 37 2.88 -3.05 -14.64
N LYS A 38 3.99 -2.67 -15.29
CA LYS A 38 4.37 -1.25 -15.51
C LYS A 38 3.27 -0.44 -16.19
N HIS A 39 2.56 -1.07 -17.13
CA HIS A 39 1.51 -0.42 -17.90
C HIS A 39 0.31 0.04 -17.05
N TYR A 40 0.02 -0.59 -15.91
CA TYR A 40 -1.13 -0.22 -15.07
C TYR A 40 -1.00 1.17 -14.42
N LEU A 41 0.24 1.65 -14.22
CA LEU A 41 0.53 2.95 -13.62
C LEU A 41 0.58 4.09 -14.63
N ASP A 42 0.48 3.79 -15.92
CA ASP A 42 0.41 4.82 -16.96
C ASP A 42 -0.98 5.48 -16.96
N THR A 43 -1.02 6.81 -17.10
CA THR A 43 -2.28 7.54 -17.22
C THR A 43 -2.85 7.49 -18.64
N SER A 44 -2.00 7.32 -19.67
CA SER A 44 -2.41 7.24 -21.07
C SER A 44 -2.22 5.84 -21.64
N CYS A 45 -3.31 5.08 -21.83
CA CYS A 45 -3.26 3.82 -22.56
C CYS A 45 -4.58 3.45 -23.25
N SER A 46 -4.47 2.54 -24.22
CA SER A 46 -5.59 2.03 -25.02
C SER A 46 -6.35 0.85 -24.38
N SER A 47 -5.77 0.11 -23.42
CA SER A 47 -6.47 -0.97 -22.70
C SER A 47 -5.85 -1.27 -21.32
N LYS A 48 -6.63 -1.02 -20.25
CA LYS A 48 -6.33 -1.24 -18.82
C LYS A 48 -5.21 -0.39 -18.18
N CYS A 49 -5.49 0.91 -18.04
CA CYS A 49 -4.61 1.85 -17.35
C CYS A 49 -5.35 2.72 -16.34
N ALA A 50 -4.61 3.36 -15.44
CA ALA A 50 -5.22 4.15 -14.38
C ALA A 50 -6.05 5.34 -14.90
N GLY A 51 -5.74 5.86 -16.10
CA GLY A 51 -6.58 6.87 -16.77
C GLY A 51 -7.96 6.35 -17.19
N ILE A 52 -8.16 5.03 -17.34
CA ILE A 52 -9.49 4.45 -17.56
C ILE A 52 -10.27 4.36 -16.24
N PHE A 53 -9.58 4.06 -15.14
CA PHE A 53 -10.20 3.99 -13.81
C PHE A 53 -10.56 5.37 -13.27
N MET A 54 -9.78 6.40 -13.63
CA MET A 54 -9.99 7.79 -13.23
C MET A 54 -9.81 8.72 -14.46
N PRO A 55 -10.86 8.91 -15.28
CA PRO A 55 -10.79 9.67 -16.53
C PRO A 55 -10.35 11.13 -16.33
N MET A 56 -10.70 11.75 -15.20
CA MET A 56 -10.28 13.10 -14.84
C MET A 56 -8.75 13.24 -14.77
N ILE A 57 -8.02 12.19 -14.36
CA ILE A 57 -6.54 12.21 -14.33
C ILE A 57 -5.97 12.04 -15.74
N GLY A 58 -6.58 11.19 -16.57
CA GLY A 58 -6.16 11.00 -17.96
C GLY A 58 -6.33 12.26 -18.80
N GLU A 59 -7.39 13.04 -18.56
CA GLU A 59 -7.64 14.32 -19.24
C GLU A 59 -6.76 15.46 -18.70
N ALA A 60 -6.56 15.53 -17.38
CA ALA A 60 -5.77 16.59 -16.75
C ALA A 60 -4.24 16.38 -16.87
N PHE A 61 -3.79 15.13 -17.01
CA PHE A 61 -2.37 14.75 -17.06
C PHE A 61 -2.09 13.74 -18.18
N PRO A 62 -2.22 14.15 -19.45
CA PRO A 62 -1.85 13.29 -20.57
C PRO A 62 -0.36 12.90 -20.45
N GLN A 63 -0.04 11.62 -20.68
CA GLN A 63 1.33 11.05 -20.66
C GLN A 63 2.06 11.11 -19.31
N SER A 64 1.34 11.21 -18.19
CA SER A 64 1.95 11.22 -16.86
C SER A 64 2.02 9.82 -16.23
N GLN A 65 2.97 9.62 -15.32
CA GLN A 65 3.13 8.34 -14.60
C GLN A 65 2.53 8.47 -13.20
N LEU A 66 1.83 7.45 -12.72
CA LEU A 66 1.36 7.43 -11.34
C LEU A 66 2.41 6.87 -10.41
N GLU A 67 2.53 7.52 -9.26
CA GLU A 67 3.35 7.10 -8.14
C GLU A 67 2.43 6.84 -6.95
N VAL A 68 2.55 5.64 -6.38
CA VAL A 68 1.76 5.21 -5.23
C VAL A 68 2.70 5.07 -4.04
N THR A 69 2.60 6.00 -3.10
CA THR A 69 3.37 5.96 -1.86
C THR A 69 2.52 5.38 -0.74
N ILE A 70 2.95 4.26 -0.18
CA ILE A 70 2.34 3.62 0.98
C ILE A 70 3.21 3.95 2.18
N LYS A 71 2.65 4.62 3.19
CA LYS A 71 3.34 4.91 4.45
C LYS A 71 2.56 4.33 5.61
N SER A 72 3.23 3.61 6.51
CA SER A 72 2.61 3.19 7.77
C SER A 72 2.40 4.40 8.69
N THR A 73 1.20 4.53 9.24
CA THR A 73 0.82 5.64 10.13
C THR A 73 0.89 5.26 11.61
N SER A 74 1.02 3.96 11.90
CA SER A 74 1.10 3.42 13.24
C SER A 74 1.81 2.07 13.19
N VAL A 75 2.50 1.71 14.27
CA VAL A 75 3.19 0.42 14.41
C VAL A 75 2.23 -0.74 14.06
N PRO A 76 2.56 -1.57 13.05
CA PRO A 76 1.74 -2.71 12.70
C PRO A 76 1.67 -3.71 13.85
N ASP A 77 0.49 -4.29 14.04
CA ASP A 77 0.29 -5.34 15.05
C ASP A 77 0.58 -6.70 14.43
N VAL A 78 1.37 -7.53 15.12
CA VAL A 78 1.80 -8.84 14.66
C VAL A 78 1.45 -9.89 15.70
N SER A 79 0.87 -11.00 15.23
CA SER A 79 0.49 -12.15 16.04
C SER A 79 0.89 -13.43 15.32
N LEU A 80 1.67 -14.26 15.99
CA LEU A 80 2.07 -15.60 15.59
C LEU A 80 1.25 -16.60 16.42
N SER A 81 0.06 -16.90 15.92
CA SER A 81 -0.73 -18.03 16.42
C SER A 81 -0.38 -19.25 15.56
N ASP A 82 -1.31 -19.78 14.76
CA ASP A 82 -1.00 -20.86 13.80
C ASP A 82 -0.38 -20.36 12.49
N GLN A 83 -0.59 -19.07 12.18
CA GLN A 83 -0.06 -18.37 11.02
C GLN A 83 0.38 -16.97 11.43
N LEU A 84 1.27 -16.36 10.64
CA LEU A 84 1.71 -14.99 10.84
C LEU A 84 0.60 -14.03 10.39
N TYR A 85 -0.06 -13.38 11.35
CA TYR A 85 -1.02 -12.31 11.08
C TYR A 85 -0.37 -10.97 11.31
N MET A 86 -0.47 -10.08 10.31
CA MET A 86 0.01 -8.70 10.40
C MET A 86 -1.12 -7.73 10.05
N SER A 87 -1.43 -6.82 10.96
CA SER A 87 -2.38 -5.73 10.75
C SER A 87 -1.62 -4.42 10.51
N LEU A 88 -1.52 -4.03 9.24
CA LEU A 88 -0.90 -2.79 8.84
C LEU A 88 -1.96 -1.68 8.75
N LEU A 89 -1.69 -0.57 9.44
CA LEU A 89 -2.42 0.67 9.29
C LEU A 89 -1.49 1.70 8.67
N GLY A 90 -1.97 2.33 7.61
CA GLY A 90 -1.18 3.25 6.81
C GLY A 90 -2.03 4.17 5.97
N GLN A 91 -1.36 5.04 5.24
CA GLN A 91 -1.94 5.91 4.23
C GLN A 91 -1.33 5.56 2.88
N VAL A 92 -2.19 5.52 1.86
CA VAL A 92 -1.81 5.36 0.47
C VAL A 92 -2.01 6.70 -0.20
N ASN A 93 -0.91 7.33 -0.60
CA ASN A 93 -0.92 8.57 -1.35
C ASN A 93 -0.68 8.24 -2.82
N ILE A 94 -1.56 8.72 -3.68
CA ILE A 94 -1.43 8.58 -5.13
C ILE A 94 -1.11 9.96 -5.69
N SER A 95 -0.01 10.04 -6.43
CA SER A 95 0.45 11.26 -7.08
C SER A 95 0.69 10.99 -8.57
N ALA A 96 0.46 11.99 -9.42
CA ALA A 96 0.92 11.96 -10.80
C ALA A 96 2.28 12.64 -10.90
N ARG A 97 3.24 11.96 -11.49
CA ARG A 97 4.51 12.50 -11.91
C ARG A 97 4.39 12.99 -13.34
N LEU A 98 4.49 14.31 -13.52
CA LEU A 98 4.45 14.95 -14.82
C LEU A 98 5.78 14.72 -15.57
N PRO A 99 5.78 14.81 -16.91
CA PRO A 99 7.01 14.77 -17.70
C PRO A 99 7.99 15.92 -17.39
N SER A 100 7.53 16.99 -16.74
CA SER A 100 8.40 18.07 -16.21
C SER A 100 9.23 17.65 -14.99
N GLY A 101 8.90 16.51 -14.36
CA GLY A 101 9.48 16.07 -13.10
C GLY A 101 8.68 16.47 -11.86
N ASP A 102 7.63 17.30 -12.02
CA ASP A 102 6.78 17.71 -10.90
C ASP A 102 5.86 16.57 -10.43
N LEU A 103 5.73 16.45 -9.11
CA LEU A 103 4.80 15.53 -8.45
C LEU A 103 3.54 16.28 -8.04
N LYS A 104 2.42 15.94 -8.66
CA LYS A 104 1.11 16.47 -8.29
C LYS A 104 0.32 15.44 -7.50
N PHE A 105 0.04 15.79 -6.25
CA PHE A 105 -0.82 14.98 -5.39
C PHE A 105 -2.23 14.89 -5.97
N LEU A 106 -2.81 13.69 -5.95
CA LEU A 106 -4.14 13.43 -6.49
C LEU A 106 -5.12 13.03 -5.39
N ILE A 107 -4.81 11.96 -4.68
CA ILE A 107 -5.70 11.41 -3.64
C ILE A 107 -4.88 10.72 -2.54
N SER A 108 -5.40 10.79 -1.32
CA SER A 108 -4.90 10.03 -0.18
C SER A 108 -6.01 9.14 0.36
N ALA A 109 -5.72 7.87 0.54
CA ALA A 109 -6.61 6.90 1.16
C ALA A 109 -5.98 6.41 2.46
N LYS A 110 -6.69 6.58 3.57
CA LYS A 110 -6.27 6.03 4.86
C LYS A 110 -6.79 4.61 5.01
N MET A 111 -5.89 3.66 5.25
CA MET A 111 -6.26 2.31 5.61
C MET A 111 -6.85 2.32 7.01
N VAL A 112 -8.04 1.75 7.16
CA VAL A 112 -8.72 1.56 8.44
C VAL A 112 -8.88 0.07 8.71
N LYS A 113 -8.78 -0.33 9.98
CA LYS A 113 -9.07 -1.72 10.35
C LYS A 113 -10.51 -2.01 9.95
N LYS A 114 -10.73 -3.07 9.17
CA LYS A 114 -12.07 -3.59 8.89
C LYS A 114 -12.69 -3.93 10.25
N LYS A 115 -13.73 -3.20 10.67
CA LYS A 115 -14.59 -3.66 11.77
C LYS A 115 -15.23 -4.97 11.30
N SER A 116 -14.80 -6.09 11.88
CA SER A 116 -15.49 -7.36 11.71
C SER A 116 -16.85 -7.24 12.39
N ASN A 117 -17.91 -6.97 11.60
CA ASN A 117 -19.27 -7.17 12.08
C ASN A 117 -19.47 -8.68 12.24
N ASN A 118 -19.19 -9.19 13.44
CA ASN A 118 -19.82 -10.42 13.90
C ASN A 118 -21.28 -10.08 14.21
N THR A 119 -22.12 -10.06 13.17
CA THR A 119 -23.57 -10.16 13.35
C THR A 119 -23.82 -11.60 13.81
N LYS A 120 -23.90 -11.74 15.14
CA LYS A 120 -24.38 -12.93 15.82
C LYS A 120 -25.75 -13.28 15.22
N SER A 121 -25.81 -14.32 14.40
CA SER A 121 -27.07 -14.98 14.04
C SER A 121 -27.53 -15.69 15.30
N GLU A 122 -28.30 -14.98 16.13
CA GLU A 122 -29.14 -15.60 17.14
C GLU A 122 -30.32 -16.22 16.39
N HIS A 123 -30.25 -17.55 16.25
CA HIS A 123 -31.41 -18.41 16.13
C HIS A 123 -32.42 -18.07 17.23
N ILE A 124 -33.68 -17.86 16.86
CA ILE A 124 -34.89 -18.61 17.28
C ILE A 124 -36.06 -18.06 16.48
#